data_AF-S2D4H2-F1
#
_entry.id   AF-S2D4H2-F1
#
_cell.length_a   1.000
_cell.length_b   1.000
_cell.length_c   1.000
_cell.angle_alpha   90.00
_cell.angle_beta   90.00
_cell.angle_gamma   90.00
#
_symmetry.space_group_name_H-M   'P 1'
#
loop_
_entity.id
_entity.type
_entity.pdbx_description
1 polymer ?
#
loop_
_entity_poly.entity_id
_entity_poly.type
_entity_poly.pdbx_seq_one_letter_code
_entity_poly.pdbx_strand_id
1 'polypeptide(L)'
;MELLEGQFPLGVWTDLRYEQEALVLNRSEELKKNTMGYVFKANGTLIVRDLAGWCGTPPIITDDYSGKWRLQGNILKIERQYWGGSFIQQWEILEAGSQQATIKLIESESRN
;
A
#
# COMPACT_ATOMS: atom_id res chain seq x y z
N MET A 1 -4.48 -0.59 24.15
CA MET A 1 -4.55 0.52 23.17
C MET A 1 -5.52 0.06 22.10
N GLU A 2 -6.78 0.42 22.25
CA GLU A 2 -7.77 0.22 21.18
C GLU A 2 -7.49 1.23 20.08
N LEU A 3 -7.38 0.76 18.84
CA LEU A 3 -7.37 1.64 17.69
C LEU A 3 -8.78 2.17 17.54
N LEU A 4 -8.95 3.49 17.69
CA LEU A 4 -10.21 4.15 17.38
C LEU A 4 -10.59 3.82 15.93
N GLU A 5 -11.84 3.45 15.71
CA GLU A 5 -12.39 3.20 14.38
C GLU A 5 -11.96 4.31 13.41
N GLY A 6 -11.34 3.93 12.29
CA GLY A 6 -10.97 4.87 11.24
C GLY A 6 -9.55 5.42 11.24
N GLN A 7 -8.58 4.77 11.90
CA GLN A 7 -7.16 5.15 11.77
C GLN A 7 -6.28 4.01 11.25
N PHE A 8 -5.69 4.19 10.07
CA PHE A 8 -4.61 3.35 9.56
C PHE A 8 -3.26 3.97 9.97
N PRO A 9 -2.30 3.19 10.52
CA PRO A 9 -1.08 3.78 11.04
C PRO A 9 -0.19 4.34 9.93
N LEU A 10 0.11 5.64 10.04
CA LEU A 10 1.01 6.37 9.14
C LEU A 10 2.42 5.81 9.20
N GLY A 11 3.15 5.79 8.09
CA GLY A 11 4.54 5.34 8.02
C GLY A 11 4.81 4.41 6.85
N VAL A 12 5.91 3.65 6.97
CA VAL A 12 6.40 2.75 5.92
C VAL A 12 5.90 1.33 6.16
N TRP A 13 5.39 0.73 5.09
CA TRP A 13 4.84 -0.61 5.06
C TRP A 13 5.42 -1.39 3.89
N THR A 14 6.02 -2.55 4.15
CA THR A 14 6.72 -3.37 3.15
C THR A 14 6.60 -4.86 3.51
N ASP A 15 7.44 -5.71 2.91
CA ASP A 15 7.40 -7.17 3.06
C ASP A 15 6.01 -7.73 2.76
N LEU A 16 5.47 -7.26 1.63
CA LEU A 16 4.15 -7.58 1.12
C LEU A 16 4.03 -9.08 0.90
N ARG A 17 3.04 -9.72 1.54
CA ARG A 17 2.73 -11.13 1.33
C ARG A 17 1.24 -11.36 1.29
N TYR A 18 0.81 -12.28 0.44
CA TYR A 18 -0.58 -12.73 0.44
C TYR A 18 -0.74 -13.91 1.38
N GLU A 19 -1.64 -13.78 2.33
CA GLU A 19 -2.13 -14.87 3.18
C GLU A 19 -3.61 -15.09 2.85
N GLN A 20 -3.92 -16.21 2.20
CA GLN A 20 -5.25 -16.50 1.64
C GLN A 20 -5.69 -15.40 0.64
N GLU A 21 -6.68 -14.59 1.01
CA GLU A 21 -7.22 -13.48 0.20
C GLU A 21 -6.83 -12.09 0.76
N ALA A 22 -5.97 -12.04 1.78
CA ALA A 22 -5.54 -10.80 2.40
C ALA A 22 -4.08 -10.49 2.07
N LEU A 23 -3.80 -9.20 1.86
CA LEU A 23 -2.46 -8.67 1.80
C LEU A 23 -2.00 -8.32 3.22
N VAL A 24 -0.89 -8.91 3.64
CA VAL A 24 -0.25 -8.59 4.91
C VAL A 24 0.95 -7.67 4.66
N LEU A 25 1.00 -6.61 5.45
CA LEU A 25 1.99 -5.54 5.41
C LEU A 25 2.76 -5.55 6.72
N ASN A 26 4.09 -5.44 6.67
CA ASN A 26 4.91 -5.25 7.86
C ASN A 26 5.45 -3.82 7.94
N ARG A 27 5.49 -3.30 9.16
CA ARG A 27 6.07 -2.00 9.46
C ARG A 27 7.56 -2.01 9.20
N SER A 28 8.07 -0.92 8.64
CA SER A 28 9.51 -0.66 8.52
C SER A 28 9.83 0.80 8.85
N GLU A 29 11.10 1.10 9.05
CA GLU A 29 11.61 2.47 9.16
C GLU A 29 11.80 3.10 7.76
N GLU A 30 12.13 2.28 6.77
CA GLU A 30 12.38 2.70 5.39
C GLU A 30 11.98 1.62 4.37
N LEU A 31 11.77 2.05 3.12
CA LEU A 31 11.68 1.14 1.99
C LEU A 31 13.09 0.84 1.50
N LYS A 32 13.53 -0.41 1.64
CA LYS A 32 14.83 -0.85 1.15
C LYS A 32 14.89 -0.75 -0.38
N LYS A 33 16.11 -0.77 -0.92
CA LYS A 33 16.30 -0.77 -2.37
C LYS A 33 15.67 -2.03 -2.97
N ASN A 34 14.93 -1.86 -4.07
CA ASN A 34 14.30 -2.95 -4.83
C ASN A 34 13.28 -3.78 -4.03
N THR A 35 12.64 -3.20 -3.00
CA THR A 35 11.52 -3.81 -2.27
C THR A 35 10.24 -3.04 -2.53
N MET A 36 9.13 -3.75 -2.74
CA MET A 36 7.83 -3.10 -2.89
C MET A 36 7.28 -2.62 -1.55
N GLY A 37 6.45 -1.58 -1.58
CA GLY A 37 5.79 -1.11 -0.37
C GLY A 37 5.11 0.24 -0.52
N TYR A 38 4.68 0.76 0.63
CA TYR A 38 3.84 1.93 0.74
C TYR A 38 4.36 2.86 1.82
N VAL A 39 4.22 4.17 1.61
CA VAL A 39 4.47 5.19 2.63
C VAL A 39 3.23 6.07 2.76
N PHE A 40 2.52 5.93 3.89
CA PHE A 40 1.32 6.70 4.19
C PHE A 40 1.68 7.93 5.03
N LYS A 41 1.36 9.13 4.52
CA LYS A 41 1.61 10.41 5.20
C LYS A 41 0.32 11.04 5.70
N ALA A 42 0.40 11.79 6.80
CA ALA A 42 -0.74 12.42 7.48
C ALA A 42 -1.57 13.35 6.59
N ASN A 43 -0.96 13.95 5.57
CA ASN A 43 -1.60 14.88 4.64
C ASN A 43 -2.36 14.18 3.50
N GLY A 44 -2.54 12.85 3.56
CA GLY A 44 -3.18 12.06 2.51
C GLY A 44 -2.26 11.75 1.32
N THR A 45 -0.98 12.11 1.36
CA THR A 45 0.00 11.67 0.36
C THR A 45 0.35 10.20 0.58
N LEU A 46 0.37 9.45 -0.52
CA LEU A 46 0.88 8.08 -0.58
C LEU A 46 2.12 8.06 -1.49
N ILE A 47 3.18 7.38 -1.06
CA ILE A 47 4.25 6.93 -1.95
C ILE A 47 4.09 5.44 -2.11
N VAL A 48 4.20 4.97 -3.34
CA VAL A 48 4.12 3.55 -3.67
C VAL A 48 5.41 3.16 -4.35
N ARG A 49 6.15 2.22 -3.77
CA ARG A 49 7.26 1.58 -4.46
C ARG A 49 6.76 0.32 -5.15
N ASP A 50 6.79 0.33 -6.47
CA ASP A 50 6.32 -0.77 -7.33
C ASP A 50 7.35 -1.03 -8.43
N LEU A 51 7.12 -2.03 -9.29
CA LEU A 51 7.97 -2.32 -10.43
C LEU A 51 8.18 -1.06 -11.30
N ALA A 52 9.43 -0.82 -11.70
CA ALA A 52 9.80 0.29 -12.57
C ALA A 52 9.35 0.08 -14.03
N GLY A 53 8.82 -1.09 -14.38
CA GLY A 53 8.36 -1.42 -15.71
C GLY A 53 7.55 -2.72 -15.75
N TRP A 54 7.06 -3.06 -16.95
CA TRP A 54 6.26 -4.26 -17.21
C TRP A 54 6.96 -5.57 -16.82
N CYS A 55 8.29 -5.62 -16.92
CA CYS A 55 9.04 -6.86 -16.74
C CYS A 55 9.61 -6.96 -15.31
N GLY A 56 9.03 -7.87 -14.51
CA GLY A 56 9.50 -8.21 -13.16
C GLY A 56 10.65 -9.24 -13.12
N THR A 57 11.38 -9.43 -14.23
CA THR A 57 12.50 -10.38 -14.28
C THR A 57 13.71 -9.86 -13.51
N PRO A 58 14.38 -10.69 -12.70
CA PRO A 58 15.58 -10.29 -11.98
C PRO A 58 16.65 -9.62 -12.87
N PRO A 59 17.34 -8.58 -12.38
CA PRO A 59 17.13 -7.96 -11.07
C PRO A 59 15.81 -7.18 -11.02
N ILE A 60 15.04 -7.34 -9.93
CA ILE A 60 13.85 -6.53 -9.70
C ILE A 60 14.29 -5.08 -9.54
N ILE A 61 13.80 -4.21 -10.42
CA ILE A 61 13.98 -2.76 -10.32
C ILE A 61 12.64 -2.15 -9.95
N THR A 62 12.66 -1.36 -8.88
CA THR A 62 11.47 -0.66 -8.38
C THR A 62 11.66 0.85 -8.51
N ASP A 63 10.56 1.57 -8.64
CA ASP A 63 10.53 3.03 -8.62
C ASP A 63 9.41 3.54 -7.69
N ASP A 64 9.52 4.80 -7.28
CA ASP A 64 8.55 5.46 -6.42
C ASP A 64 7.51 6.22 -7.25
N TYR A 65 6.26 5.82 -7.08
CA TYR A 65 5.11 6.44 -7.71
C TYR A 65 4.32 7.27 -6.71
N SER A 66 3.83 8.40 -7.20
CA SER A 66 2.97 9.29 -6.41
C SER A 66 1.56 8.71 -6.29
N GLY A 67 0.93 8.96 -5.15
CA GLY A 67 -0.45 8.59 -4.92
C GLY A 67 -1.09 9.42 -3.82
N LYS A 68 -2.36 9.13 -3.58
CA LYS A 68 -3.20 9.69 -2.53
C LYS A 68 -3.94 8.57 -1.83
N TRP A 69 -4.23 8.79 -0.56
CA TRP A 69 -5.05 7.88 0.20
C TRP A 69 -6.05 8.64 1.06
N ARG A 70 -7.18 7.99 1.35
CA ARG A 70 -8.20 8.45 2.30
C ARG A 70 -8.79 7.24 3.02
N LEU A 71 -9.18 7.45 4.26
CA LEU A 71 -9.79 6.42 5.09
C LEU A 71 -11.21 6.85 5.47
N GLN A 72 -12.16 5.95 5.29
CA GLN A 72 -13.56 6.13 5.67
C GLN A 72 -14.03 4.86 6.40
N GLY A 73 -14.18 4.94 7.72
CA GLY A 73 -14.39 3.74 8.54
C GLY A 73 -13.20 2.79 8.42
N ASN A 74 -13.44 1.52 8.10
CA ASN A 74 -12.38 0.54 7.83
C ASN A 74 -11.97 0.46 6.35
N ILE A 75 -12.49 1.33 5.48
CA ILE A 75 -12.18 1.31 4.03
C ILE A 75 -11.12 2.35 3.69
N LEU A 76 -9.96 1.86 3.25
CA LEU A 76 -8.86 2.64 2.74
C LEU A 76 -8.96 2.76 1.22
N LYS A 77 -9.26 3.95 0.73
CA LYS A 77 -9.23 4.26 -0.70
C LYS A 77 -7.84 4.77 -1.09
N ILE A 78 -7.26 4.18 -2.13
CA ILE A 78 -5.95 4.54 -2.67
C ILE A 78 -6.09 4.91 -4.14
N GLU A 79 -5.45 6.00 -4.54
CA GLU A 79 -5.29 6.41 -5.93
C GLU A 79 -3.78 6.54 -6.19
N ARG A 80 -3.21 5.72 -7.07
CA ARG A 80 -1.76 5.67 -7.28
C ARG A 80 -1.39 5.59 -8.75
N GLN A 81 -0.22 6.13 -9.11
CA GLN A 81 0.42 5.88 -10.39
C GLN A 81 1.21 4.56 -10.36
N TYR A 82 1.53 4.05 -11.55
CA TYR A 82 2.50 2.99 -11.78
C TYR A 82 3.12 3.17 -13.18
N TRP A 83 4.10 2.33 -13.55
CA TRP A 83 4.83 2.45 -14.83
C TRP A 83 3.92 2.50 -16.08
N GLY A 84 2.70 1.95 -16.01
CA GLY A 84 1.79 1.81 -17.15
C GLY A 84 0.52 2.65 -17.08
N GLY A 85 0.37 3.54 -16.10
CA GLY A 85 -0.85 4.35 -15.92
C GLY A 85 -1.17 4.65 -14.46
N SER A 86 -2.44 4.50 -14.08
CA SER A 86 -2.89 4.68 -12.70
C SER A 86 -3.90 3.63 -12.25
N PHE A 87 -4.04 3.47 -10.94
CA PHE A 87 -5.04 2.62 -10.31
C PHE A 87 -5.83 3.39 -9.25
N ILE A 88 -7.10 3.03 -9.11
CA ILE A 88 -7.91 3.32 -7.95
C ILE A 88 -8.24 2.00 -7.27
N GLN A 89 -7.98 1.90 -5.97
CA GLN A 89 -8.22 0.70 -5.19
C GLN A 89 -8.98 1.03 -3.90
N GLN A 90 -9.81 0.09 -3.47
CA GLN A 90 -10.44 0.11 -2.16
C GLN A 90 -9.99 -1.12 -1.37
N TRP A 91 -9.45 -0.89 -0.19
CA TRP A 91 -8.98 -1.93 0.72
C TRP A 91 -9.80 -1.89 2.00
N GLU A 92 -10.29 -3.04 2.43
CA GLU A 92 -10.85 -3.20 3.76
C GLU A 92 -9.72 -3.53 4.74
N ILE A 93 -9.63 -2.77 5.83
CA ILE A 93 -8.71 -3.04 6.92
C ILE A 93 -9.34 -4.12 7.80
N LEU A 94 -8.76 -5.32 7.77
CA LEU A 94 -9.16 -6.44 8.62
C LEU A 94 -8.52 -6.32 10.00
N GLU A 95 -7.23 -5.97 10.02
CA GLU A 95 -6.47 -5.70 11.23
C GLU A 95 -5.39 -4.66 10.93
N ALA A 96 -5.14 -3.76 11.86
CA ALA A 96 -3.98 -2.88 11.80
C ALA A 96 -3.37 -2.82 13.20
N GLY A 97 -2.05 -2.81 13.29
CA GLY A 97 -1.29 -2.67 14.51
C GLY A 97 -0.05 -1.82 14.29
N SER A 98 0.80 -1.68 15.30
CA SER A 98 2.04 -0.91 15.16
C SER A 98 3.04 -1.56 14.21
N GLN A 99 3.07 -2.91 14.17
CA GLN A 99 4.08 -3.68 13.43
C GLN A 99 3.54 -4.41 12.20
N GLN A 100 2.23 -4.67 12.14
CA GLN A 100 1.62 -5.43 11.06
C GLN A 100 0.23 -4.88 10.73
N ALA A 101 -0.17 -4.96 9.47
CA ALA A 101 -1.54 -4.72 9.05
C ALA A 101 -1.96 -5.77 8.03
N THR A 102 -3.23 -6.16 8.10
CA THR A 102 -3.85 -7.15 7.21
C THR A 102 -5.02 -6.47 6.53
N ILE A 103 -4.97 -6.42 5.20
CA ILE A 103 -5.98 -5.76 4.38
C ILE A 103 -6.54 -6.71 3.33
N LYS A 104 -7.82 -6.54 2.98
CA LYS A 104 -8.46 -7.23 1.87
C LYS A 104 -8.66 -6.26 0.71
N LEU A 105 -8.23 -6.63 -0.49
CA LEU A 105 -8.56 -5.88 -1.69
C LEU A 105 -10.04 -6.09 -2.03
N ILE A 106 -10.83 -5.01 -2.05
CA ILE A 106 -12.26 -5.04 -2.35
C ILE A 106 -12.53 -4.68 -3.81
N GLU A 107 -11.86 -3.63 -4.29
CA GLU A 107 -12.03 -3.12 -5.64
C GLU A 107 -10.68 -2.66 -6.20
N SER A 108 -10.47 -2.86 -7.50
CA SER A 108 -9.31 -2.36 -8.22
C SER A 108 -9.70 -1.98 -9.64
N GLU A 109 -9.59 -0.70 -9.97
CA GLU A 109 -9.84 -0.14 -11.29
C GLU A 109 -8.53 0.41 -11.88
N SER A 110 -8.17 -0.03 -13.09
CA SER A 110 -7.02 0.51 -13.85
C SER A 110 -7.47 1.60 -14.80
N ARG A 111 -6.69 2.69 -14.89
CA ARG A 111 -6.89 3.77 -15.85
C ARG A 111 -5.60 4.03 -16.62
N ASN A 112 -5.69 3.95 -17.95
CA ASN A 112 -4.60 4.19 -18.89
C ASN A 112 -4.86 5.46 -19.70
#